data_AF-A0A927ZS05-F1
#
_entry.id   AF-A0A927ZS05-F1
#
_cell.length_a   1.000
_cell.length_b   1.000
_cell.length_c   1.000
_cell.angle_alpha   90.00
_cell.angle_beta   90.00
_cell.angle_gamma   90.00
#
_symmetry.space_group_name_H-M   'P 1'
#
loop_
_entity.id
_entity.type
_entity.pdbx_description
1 polymer ?
#
loop_
_entity_poly.entity_id
_entity_poly.type
_entity_poly.pdbx_seq_one_letter_code
_entity_poly.pdbx_strand_id
1 'polypeptide(L)'
;MSFAKRMKRNKVKRDIKGALRTLKQADRADNQVMRANIKQELNDMAVELETAHDLTIIFFVAAHRVFGFAEKRLKRLVEKMGTQIECIRGGYVTVREIEKALAEEAHMVIEHKDIKKVSRTRSIKWRVQGEMTAAFLISLLDEWGYKKTRLERVYEEAARIADGLAKKEITMKELENLLTTKTKYRNEAIAC
;
A
#
# COMPACT_ATOMS: atom_id res chain seq x y z
N MET A 1 28.81 -65.40 14.85
CA MET A 1 28.63 -64.02 15.39
C MET A 1 27.71 -64.07 16.62
N SER A 2 28.11 -63.45 17.75
CA SER A 2 27.33 -63.45 19.00
C SER A 2 26.01 -62.65 18.89
N PHE A 3 24.94 -63.18 19.50
CA PHE A 3 23.61 -62.56 19.58
C PHE A 3 23.66 -61.13 20.15
N ALA A 4 24.49 -60.89 21.16
CA ALA A 4 24.69 -59.57 21.76
C ALA A 4 25.24 -58.55 20.74
N LYS A 5 26.18 -58.95 19.88
CA LYS A 5 26.71 -58.09 18.80
C LYS A 5 25.64 -57.77 17.75
N ARG A 6 24.75 -58.72 17.43
CA ARG A 6 23.62 -58.51 16.50
C ARG A 6 22.58 -57.56 17.09
N MET A 7 22.23 -57.72 18.36
CA MET A 7 21.29 -56.83 19.08
C MET A 7 21.83 -55.40 19.17
N LYS A 8 23.13 -55.22 19.51
CA LYS A 8 23.77 -53.90 19.53
C LYS A 8 23.74 -53.23 18.16
N ARG A 9 24.04 -53.96 17.08
CA ARG A 9 23.94 -53.44 15.70
C ARG A 9 22.51 -53.03 15.33
N ASN A 10 21.51 -53.80 15.73
CA ASN A 10 20.11 -53.49 15.46
C ASN A 10 19.61 -52.27 16.24
N LYS A 11 20.08 -52.07 17.48
CA LYS A 11 19.79 -50.87 18.28
C LYS A 11 20.36 -49.61 17.60
N VAL A 12 21.65 -49.62 17.25
CA VAL A 12 22.30 -48.51 16.53
C VAL A 12 21.58 -48.17 15.22
N LYS A 13 21.18 -49.18 14.43
CA LYS A 13 20.40 -48.95 13.19
C LYS A 13 19.03 -48.29 13.46
N ARG A 14 18.35 -48.66 14.55
CA ARG A 14 17.07 -48.03 14.92
C ARG A 14 17.27 -46.60 15.38
N ASP A 15 18.30 -46.34 16.18
CA ASP A 15 18.61 -45.00 16.69
C ASP A 15 18.96 -44.05 15.53
N ILE A 16 19.81 -44.50 14.58
CA ILE A 16 20.13 -43.73 13.35
C ILE A 16 18.86 -43.49 12.52
N LYS A 17 18.00 -44.50 12.35
CA LYS A 17 16.73 -44.34 11.61
C LYS A 17 15.76 -43.40 12.33
N GLY A 18 15.76 -43.39 13.65
CA GLY A 18 15.01 -42.44 14.49
C GLY A 18 15.50 -41.01 14.27
N ALA A 19 16.82 -40.79 14.37
CA ALA A 19 17.46 -39.49 14.13
C ALA A 19 17.21 -38.97 12.70
N LEU A 20 17.29 -39.84 11.69
CA LEU A 20 16.97 -39.46 10.30
C LEU A 20 15.49 -39.09 10.12
N ARG A 21 14.57 -39.70 10.87
CA ARG A 21 13.15 -39.35 10.85
C ARG A 21 12.89 -38.01 11.51
N THR A 22 13.52 -37.73 12.65
CA THR A 22 13.39 -36.45 13.34
C THR A 22 13.97 -35.31 12.52
N LEU A 23 15.13 -35.51 11.87
CA LEU A 23 15.70 -34.53 10.94
C LEU A 23 14.75 -34.26 9.76
N LYS A 24 14.23 -35.30 9.11
CA LYS A 24 13.23 -35.13 8.03
C LYS A 24 11.95 -34.45 8.49
N GLN A 25 11.55 -34.63 9.75
CA GLN A 25 10.38 -33.94 10.31
C GLN A 25 10.68 -32.46 10.57
N ALA A 26 11.88 -32.15 11.09
CA ALA A 26 12.34 -30.78 11.26
C ALA A 26 12.42 -30.06 9.90
N ASP A 27 13.05 -30.67 8.89
CA ASP A 27 13.13 -30.12 7.54
C ASP A 27 11.73 -29.83 6.95
N ARG A 28 10.75 -30.72 7.21
CA ARG A 28 9.37 -30.51 6.76
C ARG A 28 8.69 -29.37 7.49
N ALA A 29 8.89 -29.25 8.80
CA ALA A 29 8.35 -28.16 9.60
C ALA A 29 8.92 -26.83 9.15
N ASP A 30 10.24 -26.73 8.96
CA ASP A 30 10.93 -25.53 8.48
C ASP A 30 10.43 -25.13 7.08
N ASN A 31 10.30 -26.09 6.17
CA ASN A 31 9.73 -25.85 4.84
C ASN A 31 8.27 -25.40 4.90
N GLN A 32 7.48 -25.91 5.84
CA GLN A 32 6.09 -25.51 6.01
C GLN A 32 5.99 -24.08 6.53
N VAL A 33 6.83 -23.70 7.50
CA VAL A 33 6.93 -22.33 8.02
C VAL A 33 7.38 -21.37 6.92
N MET A 34 8.43 -21.72 6.17
CA MET A 34 8.92 -20.91 5.05
C MET A 34 7.81 -20.67 4.01
N ARG A 35 7.08 -21.71 3.59
CA ARG A 35 5.97 -21.57 2.64
C ARG A 35 4.82 -20.73 3.20
N ALA A 36 4.52 -20.87 4.49
CA ALA A 36 3.49 -20.06 5.13
C ALA A 36 3.88 -18.58 5.15
N ASN A 37 5.14 -18.27 5.49
CA ASN A 37 5.67 -16.91 5.48
C ASN A 37 5.63 -16.30 4.08
N ILE A 38 6.13 -17.00 3.06
CA ILE A 38 6.09 -16.54 1.67
C ILE A 38 4.65 -16.24 1.23
N LYS A 39 3.70 -17.14 1.54
CA LYS A 39 2.29 -16.93 1.21
C LYS A 39 1.72 -15.70 1.91
N GLN A 40 2.11 -15.47 3.16
CA GLN A 40 1.67 -14.31 3.93
C GLN A 40 2.24 -13.01 3.36
N GLU A 41 3.52 -12.98 3.01
CA GLU A 41 4.18 -11.83 2.35
C GLU A 41 3.52 -11.50 1.01
N LEU A 42 3.23 -12.51 0.18
CA LEU A 42 2.51 -12.33 -1.08
C LEU A 42 1.13 -11.72 -0.87
N ASN A 43 0.39 -12.17 0.14
CA ASN A 43 -0.92 -11.61 0.48
C ASN A 43 -0.81 -10.16 0.97
N ASP A 44 0.20 -9.87 1.80
CA ASP A 44 0.43 -8.53 2.31
C ASP A 44 0.76 -7.56 1.16
N MET A 45 1.65 -7.96 0.24
CA MET A 45 1.97 -7.17 -0.96
C MET A 45 0.75 -6.96 -1.86
N ALA A 46 -0.11 -7.98 -2.03
CA ALA A 46 -1.33 -7.84 -2.81
C ALA A 46 -2.27 -6.79 -2.20
N VAL A 47 -2.44 -6.81 -0.87
CA VAL A 47 -3.25 -5.81 -0.15
C VAL A 47 -2.64 -4.41 -0.28
N GLU A 48 -1.31 -4.30 -0.19
CA GLU A 48 -0.62 -3.02 -0.37
C GLU A 48 -0.84 -2.43 -1.76
N LEU A 49 -0.66 -3.23 -2.81
CA LEU A 49 -0.83 -2.81 -4.19
C LEU A 49 -2.27 -2.41 -4.50
N GLU A 50 -3.24 -3.22 -4.08
CA GLU A 50 -4.66 -2.93 -4.25
C GLU A 50 -5.03 -1.60 -3.55
N THR A 51 -4.60 -1.43 -2.30
CA THR A 51 -4.90 -0.23 -1.52
C THR A 51 -4.25 1.02 -2.12
N ALA A 52 -2.99 0.92 -2.57
CA ALA A 52 -2.29 2.03 -3.22
C ALA A 52 -2.97 2.41 -4.54
N HIS A 53 -3.40 1.42 -5.33
CA HIS A 53 -4.12 1.64 -6.58
C HIS A 53 -5.44 2.37 -6.35
N ASP A 54 -6.26 1.90 -5.41
CA ASP A 54 -7.55 2.51 -5.08
C ASP A 54 -7.38 3.97 -4.63
N LEU A 55 -6.41 4.22 -3.72
CA LEU A 55 -6.12 5.57 -3.25
C LEU A 55 -5.62 6.49 -4.36
N THR A 56 -4.82 5.96 -5.29
CA THR A 56 -4.35 6.73 -6.45
C THR A 56 -5.53 7.19 -7.31
N ILE A 57 -6.49 6.31 -7.59
CA ILE A 57 -7.69 6.68 -8.35
C ILE A 57 -8.50 7.73 -7.59
N ILE A 58 -8.73 7.52 -6.29
CA ILE A 58 -9.47 8.47 -5.45
C ILE A 58 -8.82 9.87 -5.51
N PHE A 59 -7.50 9.94 -5.33
CA PHE A 59 -6.77 11.21 -5.37
C PHE A 59 -6.79 11.86 -6.75
N PHE A 60 -6.72 11.10 -7.84
CA PHE A 60 -6.79 11.67 -9.18
C PHE A 60 -8.18 12.20 -9.50
N VAL A 61 -9.22 11.49 -9.11
CA VAL A 61 -10.58 12.00 -9.25
C VAL A 61 -10.78 13.24 -8.39
N ALA A 62 -10.26 13.28 -7.16
CA ALA A 62 -10.32 14.46 -6.31
C ALA A 62 -9.59 15.65 -6.95
N ALA A 63 -8.35 15.46 -7.40
CA ALA A 63 -7.56 16.50 -8.08
C ALA A 63 -8.22 16.96 -9.40
N HIS A 64 -8.84 16.04 -10.13
CA HIS A 64 -9.62 16.36 -11.33
C HIS A 64 -10.83 17.22 -10.99
N ARG A 65 -11.62 16.85 -9.98
CA ARG A 65 -12.84 17.58 -9.58
C ARG A 65 -12.53 18.95 -8.99
N VAL A 66 -11.49 19.05 -8.16
CA VAL A 66 -11.17 20.29 -7.43
C VAL A 66 -10.37 21.26 -8.27
N PHE A 67 -9.38 20.79 -9.04
CA PHE A 67 -8.44 21.64 -9.76
C PHE A 67 -8.55 21.53 -11.29
N GLY A 68 -9.41 20.64 -11.81
CA GLY A 68 -9.51 20.41 -13.25
C GLY A 68 -8.27 19.71 -13.83
N PHE A 69 -7.55 18.93 -13.04
CA PHE A 69 -6.36 18.22 -13.53
C PHE A 69 -6.75 17.27 -14.67
N ALA A 70 -6.14 17.48 -15.82
CA ALA A 70 -6.23 16.59 -16.97
C ALA A 70 -5.01 15.66 -17.01
N GLU A 71 -4.99 14.72 -17.96
CA GLU A 71 -3.98 13.67 -18.11
C GLU A 71 -2.54 14.15 -17.86
N LYS A 72 -2.08 15.22 -18.52
CA LYS A 72 -0.71 15.74 -18.35
C LYS A 72 -0.38 16.14 -16.91
N ARG A 73 -1.33 16.76 -16.20
CA ARG A 73 -1.13 17.16 -14.79
C ARG A 73 -1.26 15.98 -13.85
N LEU A 74 -2.17 15.06 -14.13
CA LEU A 74 -2.29 13.81 -13.38
C LEU A 74 -1.02 12.98 -13.52
N LYS A 75 -0.43 12.88 -14.72
CA LYS A 75 0.84 12.18 -14.94
C LYS A 75 1.98 12.79 -14.12
N ARG A 76 2.12 14.11 -14.13
CA ARG A 76 3.11 14.81 -13.27
C ARG A 76 2.87 14.55 -11.78
N LEU A 77 1.61 14.51 -11.36
CA LEU A 77 1.25 14.17 -9.98
C LEU A 77 1.67 12.74 -9.63
N VAL A 78 1.40 11.75 -10.51
CA VAL A 78 1.83 10.35 -10.31
C VAL A 78 3.33 10.27 -10.14
N GLU A 79 4.08 10.91 -11.05
CA GLU A 79 5.55 10.88 -11.07
C GLU A 79 6.10 11.46 -9.76
N LYS A 80 5.58 12.62 -9.32
CA LYS A 80 5.97 13.23 -8.06
C LYS A 80 5.60 12.39 -6.85
N MET A 81 4.38 11.86 -6.79
CA MET A 81 3.96 10.95 -5.73
C MET A 81 4.87 9.71 -5.66
N GLY A 82 5.23 9.15 -6.82
CA GLY A 82 6.14 8.01 -6.93
C GLY A 82 7.48 8.31 -6.28
N THR A 83 8.10 9.46 -6.61
CA THR A 83 9.35 9.88 -5.98
C THR A 83 9.21 10.02 -4.45
N GLN A 84 8.12 10.62 -3.97
CA GLN A 84 7.91 10.77 -2.53
C GLN A 84 7.72 9.42 -1.83
N ILE A 85 7.00 8.48 -2.44
CA ILE A 85 6.83 7.11 -1.93
C ILE A 85 8.16 6.36 -1.91
N GLU A 86 9.00 6.51 -2.92
CA GLU A 86 10.35 5.94 -2.95
C GLU A 86 11.21 6.51 -1.81
N CYS A 87 11.14 7.82 -1.55
CA CYS A 87 11.83 8.44 -0.42
C CYS A 87 11.35 7.87 0.93
N ILE A 88 10.04 7.65 1.10
CA ILE A 88 9.47 7.06 2.32
C ILE A 88 9.93 5.62 2.49
N ARG A 89 9.82 4.80 1.44
CA ARG A 89 10.19 3.38 1.47
C ARG A 89 11.69 3.16 1.61
N GLY A 90 12.50 4.06 1.05
CA GLY A 90 13.95 4.08 1.21
C GLY A 90 14.42 4.56 2.58
N GLY A 91 13.52 5.06 3.43
CA GLY A 91 13.85 5.58 4.76
C GLY A 91 14.58 6.92 4.75
N TYR A 92 14.55 7.65 3.63
CA TYR A 92 15.14 8.99 3.53
C TYR A 92 14.31 10.04 4.26
N VAL A 93 12.99 9.84 4.27
CA VAL A 93 12.01 10.70 4.94
C VAL A 93 10.92 9.83 5.56
N THR A 94 10.43 10.20 6.73
CA THR A 94 9.30 9.55 7.38
C THR A 94 7.99 10.27 7.08
N VAL A 95 6.85 9.57 7.14
CA VAL A 95 5.52 10.18 7.02
C VAL A 95 5.33 11.35 7.98
N ARG A 96 5.84 11.23 9.22
CA ARG A 96 5.77 12.28 10.24
C ARG A 96 6.59 13.52 9.88
N GLU A 97 7.74 13.35 9.23
CA GLU A 97 8.55 14.49 8.76
C GLU A 97 7.84 15.22 7.62
N ILE A 98 7.19 14.49 6.70
CA ILE A 98 6.35 15.11 5.66
C ILE A 98 5.17 15.87 6.28
N GLU A 99 4.50 15.29 7.27
CA GLU A 99 3.39 15.94 7.98
C GLU A 99 3.84 17.20 8.71
N LYS A 100 5.03 17.16 9.31
CA LYS A 100 5.64 18.34 9.92
C LYS A 100 5.90 19.43 8.87
N ALA A 101 6.46 19.07 7.71
CA ALA A 101 6.65 20.02 6.61
C ALA A 101 5.31 20.60 6.11
N LEU A 102 4.27 19.79 5.98
CA LEU A 102 2.93 20.25 5.62
C LEU A 102 2.32 21.20 6.68
N ALA A 103 2.56 20.94 7.97
CA ALA A 103 2.10 21.81 9.04
C ALA A 103 2.86 23.15 9.07
N GLU A 104 4.18 23.13 8.87
CA GLU A 104 5.04 24.31 8.89
C GLU A 104 4.84 25.17 7.64
N GLU A 105 4.85 24.56 6.46
CA GLU A 105 4.84 25.29 5.18
C GLU A 105 3.45 25.54 4.62
N ALA A 106 2.50 24.65 4.88
CA ALA A 106 1.14 24.72 4.34
C ALA A 106 0.08 24.93 5.41
N HIS A 107 0.43 24.97 6.70
CA HIS A 107 -0.50 25.13 7.82
C HIS A 107 -1.64 24.09 7.82
N MET A 108 -1.35 22.89 7.33
CA MET A 108 -2.28 21.77 7.28
C MET A 108 -1.81 20.69 8.25
N VAL A 109 -2.70 20.29 9.16
CA VAL A 109 -2.47 19.19 10.10
C VAL A 109 -3.29 18.00 9.66
N ILE A 110 -2.64 16.84 9.56
CA ILE A 110 -3.30 15.57 9.26
C ILE A 110 -3.50 14.84 10.57
N GLU A 111 -4.76 14.60 10.95
CA GLU A 111 -5.08 13.86 12.16
C GLU A 111 -5.03 12.35 11.92
N HIS A 112 -4.26 11.65 12.74
CA HIS A 112 -4.26 10.19 12.77
C HIS A 112 -5.17 9.69 13.87
N LYS A 113 -6.02 8.72 13.54
CA LYS A 113 -6.73 7.96 14.55
C LYS A 113 -5.81 6.88 15.10
N ASP A 114 -5.49 6.96 16.39
CA ASP A 114 -4.82 5.89 17.11
C ASP A 114 -5.77 4.69 17.26
N ILE A 115 -5.57 3.67 16.44
CA ILE A 115 -6.45 2.50 16.47
C ILE A 115 -5.71 1.33 17.09
N LYS A 116 -6.05 1.09 18.37
CA LYS A 116 -5.53 -0.03 19.15
C LYS A 116 -6.23 -1.33 18.72
N LYS A 117 -5.44 -2.38 18.48
CA LYS A 117 -5.86 -3.75 18.08
C LYS A 117 -6.56 -3.82 16.72
N VAL A 118 -5.76 -4.04 15.69
CA VAL A 118 -6.21 -4.15 14.29
C VAL A 118 -5.77 -5.47 13.68
N SER A 119 -6.56 -6.00 12.74
CA SER A 119 -6.08 -7.10 11.90
C SER A 119 -4.87 -6.65 11.07
N ARG A 120 -3.98 -7.60 10.74
CA ARG A 120 -2.78 -7.34 9.94
C ARG A 120 -3.11 -6.61 8.63
N THR A 121 -4.11 -7.10 7.89
CA THR A 121 -4.59 -6.48 6.65
C THR A 121 -4.96 -5.02 6.86
N ARG A 122 -5.69 -4.69 7.93
CA ARG A 122 -6.14 -3.32 8.18
C ARG A 122 -4.98 -2.42 8.65
N SER A 123 -4.01 -2.98 9.38
CA SER A 123 -2.76 -2.28 9.70
C SER A 123 -1.99 -1.91 8.44
N ILE A 124 -1.90 -2.82 7.47
CA ILE A 124 -1.25 -2.58 6.18
C ILE A 124 -2.00 -1.46 5.43
N LYS A 125 -3.34 -1.56 5.34
CA LYS A 125 -4.17 -0.55 4.68
C LYS A 125 -3.97 0.84 5.27
N TRP A 126 -3.89 0.98 6.60
CA TRP A 126 -3.64 2.28 7.22
C TRP A 126 -2.24 2.81 7.01
N ARG A 127 -1.22 1.95 7.06
CA ARG A 127 0.14 2.36 6.74
C ARG A 127 0.19 2.92 5.31
N VAL A 128 -0.32 2.16 4.34
CA VAL A 128 -0.38 2.59 2.93
C VAL A 128 -1.20 3.87 2.78
N GLN A 129 -2.33 3.99 3.47
CA GLN A 129 -3.14 5.22 3.45
C GLN A 129 -2.35 6.43 3.95
N GLY A 130 -1.61 6.30 5.05
CA GLY A 130 -0.76 7.38 5.58
C GLY A 130 0.33 7.78 4.58
N GLU A 131 1.07 6.81 4.06
CA GLU A 131 2.14 7.03 3.07
C GLU A 131 1.61 7.72 1.80
N MET A 132 0.52 7.19 1.23
CA MET A 132 -0.07 7.72 0.00
C MET A 132 -0.67 9.11 0.21
N THR A 133 -1.31 9.37 1.35
CA THR A 133 -1.88 10.69 1.68
C THR A 133 -0.78 11.73 1.84
N ALA A 134 0.27 11.41 2.59
CA ALA A 134 1.41 12.31 2.78
C ALA A 134 2.10 12.60 1.45
N ALA A 135 2.38 11.56 0.65
CA ALA A 135 2.97 11.70 -0.69
C ALA A 135 2.10 12.56 -1.62
N PHE A 136 0.78 12.39 -1.59
CA PHE A 136 -0.15 13.18 -2.39
C PHE A 136 -0.12 14.67 -2.02
N LEU A 137 -0.26 14.99 -0.73
CA LEU A 137 -0.34 16.37 -0.27
C LEU A 137 0.99 17.11 -0.43
N ILE A 138 2.11 16.46 -0.11
CA ILE A 138 3.43 17.07 -0.31
C ILE A 138 3.74 17.26 -1.79
N SER A 139 3.29 16.35 -2.67
CA SER A 139 3.44 16.53 -4.11
C SER A 139 2.66 17.73 -4.62
N LEU A 140 1.46 17.99 -4.06
CA LEU A 140 0.67 19.17 -4.41
C LEU A 140 1.33 20.48 -3.93
N LEU A 141 1.96 20.43 -2.76
CA LEU A 141 2.74 21.55 -2.23
C LEU A 141 3.99 21.81 -3.07
N ASP A 142 4.82 20.79 -3.35
CA ASP A 142 6.09 20.91 -4.08
C ASP A 142 5.88 21.37 -5.52
N GLU A 143 4.97 20.72 -6.24
CA GLU A 143 4.86 20.90 -7.69
C GLU A 143 4.00 22.12 -8.09
N TRP A 144 3.02 22.50 -7.26
CA TRP A 144 2.11 23.62 -7.55
C TRP A 144 2.03 24.70 -6.47
N GLY A 145 2.75 24.57 -5.36
CA GLY A 145 2.75 25.56 -4.27
C GLY A 145 1.44 25.61 -3.51
N TYR A 146 0.61 24.55 -3.53
CA TYR A 146 -0.70 24.58 -2.89
C TYR A 146 -0.56 24.58 -1.37
N LYS A 147 -1.21 25.57 -0.73
CA LYS A 147 -1.25 25.76 0.72
C LYS A 147 -2.59 25.32 1.30
N LYS A 148 -2.75 25.47 2.62
CA LYS A 148 -3.90 25.08 3.44
C LYS A 148 -5.22 24.90 2.69
N THR A 149 -5.84 26.00 2.23
CA THR A 149 -7.18 25.99 1.66
C THR A 149 -7.34 25.10 0.43
N ARG A 150 -6.31 25.01 -0.42
CA ARG A 150 -6.34 24.15 -1.60
C ARG A 150 -6.11 22.69 -1.22
N LEU A 151 -5.17 22.43 -0.32
CA LEU A 151 -4.87 21.08 0.16
C LEU A 151 -6.05 20.49 0.95
N GLU A 152 -6.65 21.25 1.85
CA GLU A 152 -7.86 20.86 2.58
C GLU A 152 -9.01 20.54 1.62
N ARG A 153 -9.25 21.39 0.63
CA ARG A 153 -10.34 21.18 -0.34
C ARG A 153 -10.20 19.88 -1.12
N VAL A 154 -8.99 19.53 -1.55
CA VAL A 154 -8.78 18.27 -2.29
C VAL A 154 -8.76 17.05 -1.35
N TYR A 155 -8.27 17.22 -0.13
CA TYR A 155 -8.31 16.18 0.89
C TYR A 155 -9.73 15.85 1.32
N GLU A 156 -10.58 16.86 1.52
CA GLU A 156 -12.01 16.69 1.79
C GLU A 156 -12.73 16.01 0.63
N GLU A 157 -12.43 16.37 -0.62
CA GLU A 157 -13.03 15.69 -1.78
C GLU A 157 -12.59 14.22 -1.86
N ALA A 158 -11.33 13.92 -1.58
CA ALA A 158 -10.85 12.55 -1.48
C ALA A 158 -11.57 11.77 -0.36
N ALA A 159 -11.78 12.39 0.80
CA ALA A 159 -12.53 11.80 1.91
C ALA A 159 -14.01 11.53 1.54
N ARG A 160 -14.67 12.47 0.86
CA ARG A 160 -16.05 12.30 0.36
C ARG A 160 -16.16 11.14 -0.62
N ILE A 161 -15.19 11.01 -1.53
CA ILE A 161 -15.14 9.89 -2.47
C ILE A 161 -14.96 8.56 -1.71
N ALA A 162 -14.04 8.51 -0.74
CA ALA A 162 -13.83 7.31 0.08
C ALA A 162 -15.09 6.92 0.86
N ASP A 163 -15.81 7.89 1.44
CA ASP A 163 -17.08 7.66 2.12
C ASP A 163 -18.17 7.15 1.17
N GLY A 164 -18.25 7.70 -0.05
CA GLY A 164 -19.18 7.23 -1.08
C GLY A 164 -18.91 5.79 -1.50
N LEU A 165 -17.63 5.40 -1.64
CA LEU A 165 -17.24 4.01 -1.89
C LEU A 165 -17.61 3.09 -0.72
N ALA A 166 -17.38 3.53 0.52
CA ALA A 166 -17.75 2.76 1.71
C ALA A 166 -19.27 2.53 1.82
N LYS A 167 -20.07 3.51 1.40
CA LYS A 167 -21.54 3.42 1.35
C LYS A 167 -22.07 2.72 0.09
N LYS A 168 -21.20 2.34 -0.85
CA LYS A 168 -21.55 1.76 -2.17
C LYS A 168 -22.43 2.68 -3.03
N GLU A 169 -22.35 3.98 -2.82
CA GLU A 169 -23.05 4.99 -3.63
C GLU A 169 -22.36 5.21 -4.97
N ILE A 170 -21.05 4.98 -5.01
CA ILE A 170 -20.21 4.99 -6.20
C ILE A 170 -19.35 3.72 -6.23
N THR A 171 -18.96 3.30 -7.43
CA THR A 171 -18.10 2.11 -7.60
C THR A 171 -16.70 2.48 -8.07
N MET A 172 -15.73 1.59 -7.82
CA MET A 172 -14.35 1.86 -8.22
C MET A 172 -14.21 2.00 -9.75
N LYS A 173 -14.95 1.16 -10.48
CA LYS A 173 -15.06 1.19 -11.95
C LYS A 173 -15.62 2.50 -12.49
N GLU A 174 -16.60 3.11 -11.80
CA GLU A 174 -17.12 4.41 -12.22
C GLU A 174 -16.05 5.51 -12.14
N LEU A 175 -15.20 5.48 -11.10
CA LEU A 175 -14.12 6.44 -10.95
C LEU A 175 -13.03 6.25 -12.01
N GLU A 176 -12.67 5.01 -12.34
CA GLU A 176 -11.76 4.69 -13.45
C GLU A 176 -12.32 5.18 -14.80
N ASN A 177 -13.62 4.96 -15.02
CA ASN A 177 -14.30 5.44 -16.21
C ASN A 177 -14.28 6.97 -16.30
N LEU A 178 -14.40 7.70 -15.20
CA LEU A 178 -14.32 9.17 -15.19
C LEU A 178 -12.95 9.69 -15.66
N LEU A 179 -11.87 8.98 -15.32
CA LEU A 179 -10.52 9.34 -15.74
C LEU A 179 -10.25 9.02 -17.22
N THR A 180 -10.95 8.02 -17.79
CA THR A 180 -10.76 7.55 -19.17
C THR A 180 -11.76 8.11 -20.20
N THR A 181 -12.98 8.45 -19.79
CA THR A 181 -14.01 9.00 -20.70
C THR A 181 -13.79 10.48 -21.01
N LYS A 182 -13.30 11.28 -20.06
CA LYS A 182 -13.02 12.70 -20.31
C LYS A 182 -11.73 12.97 -21.09
N THR A 183 -10.82 12.00 -21.22
CA THR A 183 -9.71 12.06 -22.18
C THR A 183 -10.20 11.92 -23.62
N LYS A 184 -11.31 11.22 -23.88
CA LYS A 184 -11.95 11.15 -25.21
C LYS A 184 -12.64 12.45 -25.62
N TYR A 185 -13.49 13.03 -24.77
CA TYR A 185 -14.29 14.21 -25.13
C TYR A 185 -13.51 15.53 -25.22
N ARG A 186 -12.24 15.58 -24.81
CA ARG A 186 -11.38 16.77 -25.00
C ARG A 186 -10.67 16.79 -26.36
N ASN A 187 -10.49 15.62 -26.99
CA ASN A 187 -9.89 15.53 -28.33
C ASN A 187 -10.93 15.74 -29.44
N GLU A 188 -12.21 15.46 -29.18
CA GLU A 188 -13.30 15.72 -30.14
C GLU A 188 -13.75 17.20 -30.14
N ALA A 189 -13.65 17.90 -29.00
CA ALA A 189 -14.01 19.33 -28.90
C ALA A 189 -12.94 20.30 -29.45
N ILE A 190 -11.77 19.80 -29.85
CA ILE A 190 -10.70 20.59 -30.52
C ILE A 190 -10.70 20.31 -32.04
N ALA A 191 -11.54 19.39 -32.51
CA ALA A 191 -11.69 19.02 -33.92
C ALA A 191 -12.97 19.60 -34.58
N CYS A 192 -13.60 20.60 -33.95
CA CYS A 192 -14.66 21.42 -34.55
C CYS A 192 -14.25 22.88 -34.58
#